data_AF-A0AAW6KKE0-F1
#
_entry.id   AF-A0AAW6KKE0-F1
#
_cell.length_a   1.000
_cell.length_b   1.000
_cell.length_c   1.000
_cell.angle_alpha   90.00
_cell.angle_beta   90.00
_cell.angle_gamma   90.00
#
_symmetry.space_group_name_H-M   'P 1'
#
loop_
_entity.id
_entity.type
_entity.pdbx_description
1 polymer ?
#
loop_
_entity_poly.entity_id
_entity_poly.type
_entity_poly.pdbx_seq_one_letter_code
_entity_poly.pdbx_strand_id
1 'polypeptide(L)'
;MDETKYLWKFGWRFGYGDVEGLFVATEAEVADLIGEVIDFGEILGKHNEIYGEVKEGEIRKVEIDPETVANVSAVLGDTWSGYNPLHYVWEDE
;
A
#
# COMPACT_ATOMS: atom_id res chain seq x y z
N MET A 1 -18.15 -7.95 -12.52
CA MET A 1 -16.98 -8.83 -12.78
C MET A 1 -16.05 -8.52 -11.64
N ASP A 2 -15.65 -9.50 -10.83
CA ASP A 2 -14.62 -9.26 -9.85
C ASP A 2 -13.35 -8.81 -10.58
N GLU A 3 -12.88 -7.60 -10.26
CA GLU A 3 -11.70 -7.05 -10.88
C GLU A 3 -10.47 -7.83 -10.41
N THR A 4 -9.59 -8.21 -11.34
CA THR A 4 -8.41 -9.01 -11.03
C THR A 4 -7.50 -8.22 -10.08
N LYS A 5 -7.22 -8.82 -8.92
CA LYS A 5 -6.29 -8.26 -7.93
C LYS A 5 -4.88 -8.81 -8.14
N TYR A 6 -3.90 -7.98 -7.81
CA TYR A 6 -2.48 -8.28 -7.88
C TYR A 6 -1.80 -7.95 -6.56
N LEU A 7 -0.60 -8.47 -6.38
CA LEU A 7 0.24 -8.13 -5.24
C LEU A 7 1.09 -6.90 -5.57
N TRP A 8 1.13 -5.96 -4.63
CA TRP A 8 1.84 -4.70 -4.74
C TRP A 8 2.77 -4.51 -3.55
N LYS A 9 3.95 -3.94 -3.82
CA LYS A 9 4.88 -3.50 -2.80
C LYS A 9 4.90 -1.98 -2.73
N PHE A 10 4.63 -1.43 -1.56
CA PHE A 10 4.81 -0.02 -1.22
C PHE A 10 6.12 0.18 -0.44
N GLY A 11 6.78 1.32 -0.64
CA GLY A 11 7.97 1.66 0.11
C GLY A 11 8.28 3.15 0.14
N TRP A 12 8.39 3.70 1.35
CA TRP A 12 8.99 4.99 1.64
C TRP A 12 10.23 4.84 2.50
N ARG A 13 11.25 5.63 2.19
CA ARG A 13 12.53 5.60 2.88
C ARG A 13 12.82 6.94 3.53
N PHE A 14 12.95 6.94 4.85
CA PHE A 14 13.30 8.11 5.63
C PHE A 14 14.69 7.90 6.26
N GLY A 15 15.36 9.00 6.63
CA GLY A 15 16.67 8.92 7.30
C GLY A 15 16.63 8.23 8.68
N TYR A 16 15.42 8.03 9.22
CA TYR A 16 15.16 7.49 10.56
C TYR A 16 14.27 6.23 10.55
N GLY A 17 13.98 5.66 9.37
CA GLY A 17 13.21 4.42 9.25
C GLY A 17 12.61 4.26 7.85
N ASP A 18 12.17 3.06 7.55
CA ASP A 18 11.49 2.75 6.30
C ASP A 18 10.03 2.36 6.60
N VAL A 19 9.12 2.79 5.74
CA VAL A 19 7.71 2.35 5.76
C VAL A 19 7.48 1.52 4.52
N GLU A 20 7.24 0.23 4.71
CA GLU A 20 7.03 -0.71 3.61
C GLU A 20 5.72 -1.47 3.80
N GLY A 21 5.17 -1.92 2.68
CA GLY A 21 3.90 -2.62 2.61
C GLY A 21 3.89 -3.67 1.52
N LEU A 22 3.25 -4.80 1.78
CA LEU A 22 2.92 -5.81 0.79
C LEU A 22 1.42 -6.07 0.86
N PHE A 23 0.69 -5.63 -0.15
CA PHE A 23 -0.77 -5.56 -0.13
C PHE A 23 -1.38 -5.95 -1.48
N VAL A 24 -2.65 -6.36 -1.45
CA VAL A 24 -3.39 -6.85 -2.60
C VAL A 24 -4.43 -5.82 -3.01
N ALA A 25 -4.38 -5.43 -4.28
CA ALA A 25 -5.25 -4.42 -4.86
C ALA A 25 -5.40 -4.62 -6.37
N THR A 26 -6.45 -4.02 -6.94
CA THR A 26 -6.63 -3.89 -8.38
C THR A 26 -5.66 -2.85 -8.97
N GLU A 27 -5.47 -2.86 -10.29
CA GLU A 27 -4.71 -1.81 -10.97
C GLU A 27 -5.41 -0.44 -10.88
N ALA A 28 -6.75 -0.41 -10.83
CA ALA A 28 -7.52 0.81 -10.68
C ALA A 28 -7.31 1.45 -9.29
N GLU A 29 -7.45 0.67 -8.21
CA GLU A 29 -7.20 1.16 -6.84
C GLU A 29 -5.77 1.72 -6.68
N VAL A 30 -4.77 1.09 -7.30
CA VAL A 30 -3.40 1.61 -7.27
C VAL A 30 -3.25 2.87 -8.11
N ALA A 31 -3.88 2.94 -9.28
CA ALA A 31 -3.84 4.13 -10.13
C ALA A 31 -4.50 5.33 -9.43
N ASP A 32 -5.63 5.12 -8.77
CA ASP A 32 -6.36 6.15 -8.02
C ASP A 32 -5.58 6.60 -6.78
N LEU A 33 -4.75 5.73 -6.18
CA LEU A 33 -3.91 6.09 -5.04
C LEU A 33 -2.70 6.97 -5.41
N ILE A 34 -2.22 6.93 -6.67
CA ILE A 34 -1.11 7.78 -7.09
C ILE A 34 -1.55 9.24 -7.15
N GLY A 35 -0.82 10.11 -6.45
CA GLY A 35 -1.14 11.53 -6.30
C GLY A 35 -2.02 11.84 -5.08
N GLU A 36 -2.52 10.83 -4.38
CA GLU A 36 -3.25 11.02 -3.14
C GLU A 36 -2.29 11.20 -1.95
N VAL A 37 -2.75 11.95 -0.95
CA VAL A 37 -2.04 12.10 0.32
C VAL A 37 -2.45 10.96 1.25
N ILE A 38 -1.47 10.23 1.77
CA ILE A 38 -1.68 9.24 2.83
C ILE A 38 -1.05 9.72 4.14
N ASP A 39 -1.72 9.43 5.26
CA ASP A 39 -1.25 9.76 6.61
C ASP A 39 -1.25 8.51 7.50
N PHE A 40 -0.06 8.03 7.83
CA PHE A 40 0.13 6.90 8.74
C PHE A 40 0.19 7.33 10.22
N GLY A 41 0.27 8.61 10.52
CA GLY A 41 0.54 9.13 11.86
C GLY A 41 1.94 8.75 12.37
N GLU A 42 2.09 8.55 13.68
CA GLU A 42 3.40 8.34 14.33
C GLU A 42 3.91 6.87 14.28
N ILE A 43 4.06 6.28 13.09
CA ILE A 43 4.45 4.86 12.94
C ILE A 43 5.96 4.58 13.08
N LEU A 44 6.82 5.60 13.02
CA LEU A 44 8.27 5.47 13.20
C LEU A 44 8.79 6.00 14.56
N GLY A 45 7.88 6.36 15.47
CA GLY A 45 8.20 6.84 16.81
C GLY A 45 8.79 8.26 16.90
N LYS A 46 8.88 8.78 18.13
CA LYS A 46 9.40 10.11 18.51
C LYS A 46 8.77 11.30 17.75
N HIS A 47 7.44 11.42 17.77
CA HIS A 47 6.74 12.63 17.30
C HIS A 47 6.96 12.97 15.81
N ASN A 48 7.26 11.97 14.98
CA ASN A 48 7.31 12.13 13.54
C ASN A 48 6.03 11.54 12.95
N GLU A 49 5.12 12.41 12.55
CA GLU A 49 3.99 12.03 11.70
C GLU A 49 4.51 11.68 10.31
N ILE A 50 4.11 10.51 9.81
CA ILE A 50 4.51 10.03 8.51
C ILE A 50 3.33 10.17 7.56
N TYR A 51 3.37 11.22 6.76
CA TYR A 51 2.39 11.49 5.73
C TYR A 51 3.07 12.01 4.46
N GLY A 52 2.37 11.94 3.34
CA GLY A 52 2.88 12.44 2.07
C GLY A 52 2.04 12.01 0.88
N GLU A 53 2.29 12.68 -0.24
CA GLU A 53 1.72 12.29 -1.53
C GLU A 53 2.40 11.02 -2.06
N VAL A 54 1.61 10.04 -2.48
CA VAL A 54 2.11 8.81 -3.10
C VAL A 54 2.54 9.10 -4.54
N LYS A 55 3.83 8.87 -4.85
CA LYS A 55 4.40 9.15 -6.16
C LYS A 55 4.51 7.90 -7.03
N GLU A 56 4.56 8.13 -8.34
CA GLU A 56 4.90 7.09 -9.30
C GLU A 56 6.20 6.37 -8.92
N GLY A 57 6.16 5.05 -8.88
CA GLY A 57 7.31 4.19 -8.59
C GLY A 57 7.55 3.86 -7.11
N GLU A 58 6.79 4.45 -6.19
CA GLU A 58 6.77 4.10 -4.76
C GLU A 58 5.89 2.87 -4.47
N ILE A 59 4.93 2.59 -5.37
CA ILE A 59 4.18 1.35 -5.44
C ILE A 59 4.64 0.57 -6.68
N ARG A 60 4.93 -0.72 -6.50
CA ARG A 60 5.41 -1.60 -7.59
C ARG A 60 4.66 -2.91 -7.58
N LYS A 61 4.25 -3.36 -8.76
CA LYS A 61 3.66 -4.67 -8.95
C LYS A 61 4.70 -5.76 -8.65
N VAL A 62 4.29 -6.78 -7.92
CA VAL A 62 5.10 -7.97 -7.68
C VAL A 62 4.64 -9.05 -8.65
N GLU A 63 5.58 -9.65 -9.37
CA GLU A 63 5.30 -10.69 -10.37
C GLU A 63 4.94 -12.02 -9.68
N ILE A 64 3.66 -12.16 -9.33
CA ILE A 64 3.01 -13.37 -8.84
C ILE A 64 1.71 -13.55 -9.63
N ASP A 65 1.37 -14.79 -9.98
CA ASP A 65 0.16 -15.05 -10.73
C ASP A 65 -1.11 -14.71 -9.90
N PRO A 66 -2.18 -14.21 -10.54
CA PRO A 66 -3.38 -13.80 -9.81
C PRO A 66 -4.10 -14.90 -9.04
N GLU A 67 -3.96 -16.17 -9.46
CA GLU A 67 -4.57 -17.30 -8.76
C GLU A 67 -3.88 -17.53 -7.40
N THR A 68 -2.54 -17.49 -7.38
CA THR A 68 -1.76 -17.53 -6.14
C THR A 68 -2.12 -16.35 -5.23
N VAL A 69 -2.26 -15.13 -5.78
CA VAL A 69 -2.68 -13.96 -5.01
C VAL A 69 -4.06 -14.19 -4.37
N ALA A 70 -5.04 -14.65 -5.15
CA ALA A 70 -6.39 -14.92 -4.66
C ALA A 70 -6.41 -16.00 -3.56
N ASN A 71 -5.69 -17.11 -3.78
CA ASN A 71 -5.62 -18.22 -2.82
C ASN A 71 -4.99 -17.81 -1.49
N VAL A 72 -3.93 -17.00 -1.52
CA VAL A 72 -3.27 -16.53 -0.30
C VAL A 72 -4.11 -15.46 0.40
N SER A 73 -4.69 -14.51 -0.34
CA SER A 73 -5.60 -13.49 0.21
C SER A 73 -6.84 -14.09 0.87
N ALA A 74 -7.35 -15.22 0.37
CA ALA A 74 -8.47 -15.91 1.02
C ALA A 74 -8.16 -16.39 2.45
N VAL A 75 -6.88 -16.52 2.82
CA VAL A 75 -6.43 -16.96 4.14
C VAL A 75 -5.89 -15.80 4.98
N LEU A 76 -5.14 -14.88 4.37
CA LEU A 76 -4.42 -13.82 5.08
C LEU A 76 -5.10 -12.44 4.98
N GLY A 77 -6.11 -12.29 4.12
CA GLY A 77 -6.65 -11.00 3.72
C GLY A 77 -5.75 -10.25 2.75
N ASP A 78 -6.05 -8.98 2.52
CA ASP A 78 -5.42 -8.17 1.48
C ASP A 78 -4.19 -7.37 1.96
N THR A 79 -3.82 -7.46 3.24
CA THR A 79 -2.57 -6.88 3.78
C THR A 79 -1.66 -8.02 4.23
N TRP A 80 -0.69 -8.39 3.40
CA TRP A 80 0.16 -9.55 3.65
C TRP A 80 1.33 -9.23 4.58
N SER A 81 1.86 -8.00 4.54
CA SER A 81 2.93 -7.55 5.42
C SER A 81 3.00 -6.03 5.49
N GLY A 82 3.39 -5.48 6.64
CA GLY A 82 3.56 -4.04 6.82
C GLY A 82 2.24 -3.28 6.68
N TYR A 83 2.28 -2.19 5.92
CA TYR A 83 1.14 -1.28 5.76
C TYR A 83 0.47 -1.43 4.39
N ASN A 84 -0.86 -1.39 4.35
CA ASN A 84 -1.60 -1.17 3.11
C ASN A 84 -1.92 0.33 2.98
N PRO A 85 -1.30 1.08 2.06
CA PRO A 85 -1.48 2.53 1.95
C PRO A 85 -2.93 2.94 1.64
N LEU A 86 -3.74 2.05 1.03
CA LEU A 86 -5.16 2.32 0.74
C LEU A 86 -5.99 2.57 2.02
N HIS A 87 -5.53 2.12 3.18
CA HIS A 87 -6.26 2.31 4.44
C HIS A 87 -5.93 3.66 5.12
N TYR A 88 -5.07 4.46 4.52
CA TYR A 88 -4.52 5.69 5.12
C TYR A 88 -4.69 6.91 4.21
N VAL A 89 -5.49 6.80 3.15
CA VAL A 89 -5.83 7.93 2.29
C VAL A 89 -6.49 9.00 3.15
N TRP A 90 -5.93 10.20 3.11
CA TRP A 90 -6.44 11.33 3.84
C TRP A 90 -7.65 11.89 3.09
N GLU A 91 -8.84 11.68 3.64
CA GLU A 91 -10.06 12.31 3.13
C GLU A 91 -10.20 13.70 3.81
N ASP A 92 -10.09 14.78 3.03
CA ASP A 92 -10.50 16.12 3.48
C ASP A 92 -11.98 16.04 3.94
N GLU A 93 -12.29 16.40 5.20
CA GLU A 93 -13.67 16.54 5.71
C GLU A 93 -14.47 17.64 4.97
#